data_AF-A0A7V2KQL6-F1
#
_entry.id   AF-A0A7V2KQL6-F1
#
_cell.length_a   1.000
_cell.length_b   1.000
_cell.length_c   1.000
_cell.angle_alpha   90.00
_cell.angle_beta   90.00
_cell.angle_gamma   90.00
#
_symmetry.space_group_name_H-M   'P 1'
#
loop_
_entity.id
_entity.type
_entity.pdbx_description
1 polymer ?
#
loop_
_entity_poly.entity_id
_entity_poly.type
_entity_poly.pdbx_seq_one_letter_code
_entity_poly.pdbx_strand_id
1 'polypeptide(L)'
;MTAFCSNRTVTVIIDKAFSGIKAMNTMQINVSQLLKEGIGSVRDYEISGTIDTTDSGGSSPIRGEVRLMRTSRSILVKGKLYVTIDATCSRCLKTFDCPLTLDIEEEFFPVLDASSGTPLPLPDEPSSFSIDEHQVLDLSEAARQYAILAIPMKPLCRNDCPGMQLNS
;
A
#
# COMPACT_ATOMS: atom_id res chain seq x y z
N MET A 1 -9.14 -10.57 22.06
CA MET A 1 -9.46 -9.42 21.17
C MET A 1 -9.76 -9.97 19.79
N THR A 2 -11.01 -9.92 19.38
CA THR A 2 -11.46 -10.39 18.06
C THR A 2 -11.31 -9.22 17.09
N ALA A 3 -10.37 -9.29 16.16
CA ALA A 3 -10.19 -8.25 15.16
C ALA A 3 -11.31 -8.38 14.11
N PHE A 4 -12.30 -7.50 14.23
CA PHE A 4 -13.47 -7.45 13.36
C PHE A 4 -13.12 -6.60 12.12
N CYS A 5 -13.32 -7.17 10.92
CA CYS A 5 -13.13 -6.44 9.67
C CYS A 5 -14.35 -5.55 9.34
N SER A 6 -14.82 -4.77 10.31
CA SER A 6 -15.81 -3.72 10.06
C SER A 6 -15.15 -2.39 10.03
N ASN A 7 -15.24 -1.77 8.87
CA ASN A 7 -15.10 -0.35 8.78
C ASN A 7 -16.20 0.20 7.87
N ARG A 8 -17.42 0.27 8.44
CA ARG A 8 -18.62 0.92 7.84
C ARG A 8 -18.36 2.36 7.36
N THR A 9 -17.21 2.94 7.70
CA THR A 9 -16.83 4.33 7.43
C THR A 9 -15.87 4.48 6.24
N VAL A 10 -15.22 3.41 5.75
CA VAL A 10 -14.19 3.51 4.70
C VAL A 10 -14.79 3.97 3.36
N THR A 11 -16.08 3.69 3.10
CA THR A 11 -16.77 4.16 1.88
C THR A 11 -17.16 5.63 1.92
N VAL A 12 -17.22 6.29 3.09
CA VAL A 12 -17.73 7.68 3.21
C VAL A 12 -16.60 8.70 3.37
N ILE A 13 -15.43 8.30 3.87
CA ILE A 13 -14.27 9.19 4.05
C ILE A 13 -13.61 9.53 2.71
N ILE A 14 -13.80 8.68 1.70
CA ILE A 14 -13.09 8.76 0.43
C ILE A 14 -13.31 10.11 -0.27
N ASP A 15 -14.54 10.63 -0.36
CA ASP A 15 -14.86 11.75 -1.25
C ASP A 15 -14.39 13.14 -0.77
N LYS A 16 -13.89 13.28 0.48
CA LYS A 16 -13.68 14.59 1.12
C LYS A 16 -12.25 15.15 1.13
N ALA A 17 -11.23 14.42 0.66
CA ALA A 17 -9.82 14.83 0.83
C ALA A 17 -9.12 15.39 -0.44
N PHE A 18 -9.76 15.40 -1.61
CA PHE A 18 -9.07 15.51 -2.90
C PHE A 18 -8.72 16.92 -3.42
N SER A 19 -8.65 17.95 -2.58
CA SER A 19 -8.39 19.31 -3.08
C SER A 19 -6.90 19.65 -3.10
N GLY A 20 -6.20 19.33 -4.21
CA GLY A 20 -4.86 19.87 -4.52
C GLY A 20 -3.72 18.86 -4.70
N ILE A 21 -4.02 17.55 -4.68
CA ILE A 21 -3.03 16.47 -4.82
C ILE A 21 -3.00 16.00 -6.28
N LYS A 22 -1.83 15.58 -6.78
CA LYS A 22 -1.72 15.01 -8.14
C LYS A 22 -2.34 13.61 -8.16
N ALA A 23 -3.50 13.47 -8.80
CA ALA A 23 -4.15 12.19 -9.04
C ALA A 23 -3.35 11.32 -10.02
N MET A 24 -3.02 10.10 -9.61
CA MET A 24 -2.34 9.09 -10.42
C MET A 24 -3.15 7.79 -10.43
N ASN A 25 -3.47 7.32 -11.64
CA ASN A 25 -4.09 6.00 -11.87
C ASN A 25 -3.02 4.91 -11.99
N THR A 26 -2.02 4.92 -11.11
CA THR A 26 -0.97 3.90 -11.08
C THR A 26 -0.29 3.85 -9.71
N MET A 27 0.26 2.68 -9.37
CA MET A 27 1.12 2.45 -8.20
C MET A 27 2.58 2.87 -8.45
N GLN A 28 2.90 3.35 -9.65
CA GLN A 28 4.24 3.72 -10.08
C GLN A 28 4.39 5.24 -10.18
N ILE A 29 5.38 5.79 -9.47
CA ILE A 29 5.64 7.22 -9.42
C ILE A 29 7.01 7.50 -10.03
N ASN A 30 7.06 8.29 -11.10
CA ASN A 30 8.33 8.80 -11.58
C ASN A 30 8.85 9.88 -10.62
N VAL A 31 9.98 9.60 -10.00
CA VAL A 31 10.59 10.43 -8.95
C VAL A 31 11.84 11.17 -9.42
N SER A 32 12.10 11.17 -10.73
CA SER A 32 13.27 11.82 -11.36
C SER A 32 13.48 13.27 -10.91
N GLN A 33 12.40 14.04 -10.90
CA GLN A 33 12.42 15.45 -10.48
C GLN A 33 12.74 15.57 -9.00
N LEU A 34 12.09 14.77 -8.15
CA LEU A 34 12.29 14.81 -6.70
C LEU A 34 13.71 14.38 -6.30
N LEU A 35 14.31 13.43 -7.00
CA LEU A 35 15.70 12.99 -6.78
C LEU A 35 16.73 14.08 -7.07
N LYS A 36 16.41 15.03 -7.97
CA LYS A 36 17.28 16.17 -8.34
C LYS A 36 17.08 17.39 -7.45
N GLU A 37 16.08 17.38 -6.58
CA GLU A 37 15.83 18.45 -5.63
C GLU A 37 16.70 18.31 -4.36
N GLY A 38 16.61 19.31 -3.48
CA GLY A 38 17.32 19.29 -2.21
C GLY A 38 16.83 18.19 -1.26
N ILE A 39 17.70 17.77 -0.35
CA ILE A 39 17.32 16.91 0.77
C ILE A 39 16.20 17.60 1.57
N GLY A 40 15.17 16.84 1.92
CA GLY A 40 13.98 17.35 2.60
C GLY A 40 12.89 17.87 1.66
N SER A 41 13.10 17.88 0.34
CA SER A 41 12.02 18.12 -0.61
C SER A 41 10.93 17.07 -0.47
N VAL A 42 9.67 17.51 -0.60
CA VAL A 42 8.48 16.69 -0.41
C VAL A 42 7.53 16.81 -1.60
N ARG A 43 6.89 15.69 -1.96
CA ARG A 43 5.75 15.67 -2.89
C ARG A 43 4.66 14.73 -2.39
N ASP A 44 3.42 15.20 -2.48
CA ASP A 44 2.24 14.43 -2.13
C ASP A 44 1.56 13.92 -3.42
N TYR A 45 1.14 12.66 -3.41
CA TYR A 45 0.49 11.98 -4.52
C TYR A 45 -0.74 11.22 -4.04
N GLU A 46 -1.76 11.19 -4.88
CA GLU A 46 -2.89 10.29 -4.72
C GLU A 46 -2.67 9.13 -5.68
N ILE A 47 -2.66 7.92 -5.13
CA ILE A 47 -2.45 6.71 -5.91
C ILE A 47 -3.73 5.88 -5.93
N SER A 48 -3.95 5.22 -7.05
CA SER A 48 -4.96 4.20 -7.22
C SER A 48 -4.44 3.10 -8.12
N GLY A 49 -4.85 1.86 -7.85
CA GLY A 49 -4.40 0.70 -8.61
C GLY A 49 -4.99 -0.57 -8.03
N THR A 50 -4.27 -1.66 -8.24
CA THR A 50 -4.66 -2.98 -7.76
C THR A 50 -3.45 -3.73 -7.22
N ILE A 51 -3.64 -4.52 -6.18
CA ILE A 51 -2.61 -5.42 -5.64
C ILE A 51 -3.14 -6.84 -5.54
N ASP A 52 -2.25 -7.81 -5.72
CA ASP A 52 -2.57 -9.22 -5.55
C ASP A 52 -2.27 -9.64 -4.11
N THR A 53 -3.30 -9.87 -3.29
CA THR A 53 -3.14 -10.23 -1.87
C THR A 53 -3.33 -11.71 -1.59
N THR A 54 -3.64 -12.50 -2.62
CA THR A 54 -3.86 -13.94 -2.51
C THR A 54 -3.01 -14.67 -3.54
N ASP A 55 -2.49 -15.84 -3.17
CA ASP A 55 -1.77 -16.73 -4.10
C ASP A 55 -2.66 -17.27 -5.24
N SER A 56 -3.97 -17.02 -5.16
CA SER A 56 -4.98 -17.48 -6.12
C SER A 56 -5.25 -16.50 -7.27
N GLY A 57 -4.51 -15.39 -7.36
CA GLY A 57 -4.61 -14.44 -8.48
C GLY A 57 -5.77 -13.44 -8.40
N GLY A 58 -6.16 -13.04 -7.18
CA GLY A 58 -7.20 -12.04 -6.96
C GLY A 58 -6.63 -10.60 -6.91
N SER A 59 -7.14 -9.74 -7.79
CA SER A 59 -6.77 -8.32 -7.88
C SER A 59 -7.66 -7.47 -6.96
N SER A 60 -7.06 -6.91 -5.90
CA SER A 60 -7.77 -6.09 -4.91
C SER A 60 -7.55 -4.60 -5.19
N PRO A 61 -8.60 -3.79 -5.37
CA PRO A 61 -8.46 -2.36 -5.62
C PRO A 61 -7.86 -1.67 -4.39
N ILE A 62 -6.83 -0.87 -4.61
CA ILE A 62 -6.15 -0.07 -3.60
C ILE A 62 -6.15 1.39 -4.01
N ARG A 63 -6.27 2.27 -3.02
CA ARG A 63 -6.14 3.73 -3.22
C ARG A 63 -5.71 4.41 -1.95
N GLY A 64 -5.16 5.61 -2.07
CA GLY A 64 -4.87 6.45 -0.92
C GLY A 64 -3.88 7.54 -1.26
N GLU A 65 -3.31 8.13 -0.21
CA GLU A 65 -2.39 9.24 -0.32
C GLU A 65 -1.02 8.82 0.20
N VAL A 66 0.02 9.24 -0.53
CA VAL A 66 1.41 9.02 -0.18
C VAL A 66 2.18 10.33 -0.27
N ARG A 67 3.02 10.55 0.75
CA ARG A 67 3.99 11.62 0.84
C ARG A 67 5.38 11.03 0.60
N LEU A 68 6.04 11.52 -0.45
CA LEU A 68 7.41 11.19 -0.77
C LEU A 68 8.32 12.31 -0.27
N MET A 69 9.37 11.96 0.46
CA MET A 69 10.38 12.90 0.94
C MET A 69 11.77 12.47 0.50
N ARG A 70 12.52 13.36 -0.15
CA ARG A 70 13.91 13.12 -0.53
C ARG A 70 14.79 13.10 0.73
N THR A 71 15.47 11.98 0.97
CA THR A 71 16.50 11.89 2.03
C THR A 71 17.89 12.16 1.43
N SER A 72 18.98 11.86 2.15
CA SER A 72 20.33 11.93 1.58
C SER A 72 20.57 10.88 0.49
N ARG A 73 20.05 9.66 0.67
CA ARG A 73 20.36 8.48 -0.17
C ARG A 73 19.15 7.75 -0.75
N SER A 74 17.94 8.10 -0.34
CA SER A 74 16.69 7.40 -0.66
C SER A 74 15.54 8.40 -0.85
N ILE A 75 14.35 7.86 -1.08
CA ILE A 75 13.07 8.53 -0.87
C ILE A 75 12.33 7.81 0.24
N LEU A 76 11.92 8.54 1.27
CA LEU A 76 11.02 8.04 2.29
C LEU A 76 9.58 8.22 1.81
N VAL A 77 8.83 7.12 1.75
CA VAL A 77 7.41 7.10 1.45
C VAL A 77 6.65 6.94 2.76
N LYS A 78 5.73 7.86 3.04
CA LYS A 78 4.75 7.72 4.12
C LYS A 78 3.35 7.87 3.58
N GLY A 79 2.40 7.03 3.96
CA GLY A 79 1.05 7.16 3.42
C GLY A 79 0.02 6.29 4.10
N LYS A 80 -1.25 6.62 3.85
CA LYS A 80 -2.39 5.83 4.28
C LYS A 80 -3.13 5.30 3.05
N LEU A 81 -3.08 3.99 2.86
CA LEU A 81 -3.76 3.30 1.78
C LEU A 81 -4.96 2.51 2.30
N TYR A 82 -5.96 2.35 1.44
CA TYR A 82 -7.17 1.61 1.70
C TYR A 82 -7.30 0.54 0.62
N VAL A 83 -7.46 -0.70 1.06
CA VAL A 83 -7.65 -1.86 0.18
C VAL A 83 -8.80 -2.69 0.71
N THR A 84 -9.56 -3.30 -0.19
CA THR A 84 -10.56 -4.31 0.17
C THR A 84 -10.09 -5.64 -0.39
N ILE A 85 -9.85 -6.60 0.49
CA ILE A 85 -9.39 -7.94 0.11
C ILE A 85 -10.50 -8.98 0.30
N ASP A 86 -10.41 -10.09 -0.43
CA ASP A 86 -11.21 -11.27 -0.17
C ASP A 86 -10.64 -12.03 1.05
N ALA A 87 -11.46 -12.19 2.10
CA ALA A 87 -11.09 -12.95 3.28
C ALA A 87 -12.09 -14.07 3.57
N THR A 88 -11.62 -15.16 4.18
CA THR A 88 -12.49 -16.28 4.59
C THR A 88 -12.82 -16.18 6.07
N CYS A 89 -14.10 -16.11 6.40
CA CYS A 89 -14.56 -16.00 7.78
C CYS A 89 -14.18 -17.23 8.60
N SER A 90 -13.45 -17.05 9.70
CA SER A 90 -12.99 -18.16 10.55
C SER A 90 -14.11 -18.92 11.26
N ARG A 91 -15.34 -18.41 11.29
CA ARG A 91 -16.49 -19.05 11.96
C ARG A 91 -17.42 -19.78 10.99
N CYS A 92 -17.80 -19.14 9.88
CA CYS A 92 -18.77 -19.69 8.93
C CYS A 92 -18.17 -20.13 7.59
N LEU A 93 -16.86 -19.93 7.39
CA LEU A 93 -16.10 -20.28 6.17
C LEU A 93 -16.59 -19.60 4.88
N LYS A 94 -17.50 -18.63 4.96
CA LYS A 94 -17.90 -17.81 3.82
C LYS A 94 -16.80 -16.80 3.51
N THR A 95 -16.53 -16.61 2.23
CA THR A 95 -15.74 -15.47 1.73
C THR A 95 -16.51 -14.17 1.92
N PHE A 96 -15.80 -13.08 2.19
CA PHE A 96 -16.37 -11.76 2.35
C PHE A 96 -15.32 -10.67 2.13
N ASP A 97 -15.78 -9.49 1.72
CA ASP A 97 -14.97 -8.30 1.55
C ASP A 97 -14.46 -7.80 2.90
N CYS A 98 -13.13 -7.77 3.05
CA CYS A 98 -12.47 -7.29 4.25
C CYS A 98 -11.72 -5.99 3.96
N PRO A 99 -12.26 -4.83 4.37
CA PRO A 99 -11.58 -3.55 4.23
C PRO A 99 -10.40 -3.44 5.19
N LEU A 100 -9.23 -3.11 4.68
CA LEU A 100 -8.00 -2.88 5.41
C LEU A 100 -7.54 -1.42 5.24
N THR A 101 -6.86 -0.90 6.26
CA THR A 101 -6.15 0.38 6.21
C THR A 101 -4.68 0.09 6.44
N LEU A 102 -3.83 0.58 5.53
CA LEU A 102 -2.40 0.35 5.54
C LEU A 102 -1.72 1.69 5.85
N ASP A 103 -0.95 1.73 6.93
CA ASP A 103 -0.10 2.88 7.28
C ASP A 103 1.33 2.56 6.81
N ILE A 104 1.69 2.96 5.58
CA ILE A 104 2.99 2.65 4.96
C ILE A 104 4.03 3.65 5.41
N GLU A 105 5.22 3.17 5.77
CA GLU A 105 6.41 3.97 6.02
C GLU A 105 7.67 3.21 5.55
N GLU A 106 8.15 3.50 4.35
CA GLU A 106 9.24 2.73 3.71
C GLU A 106 10.25 3.60 2.97
N GLU A 107 11.52 3.18 2.98
CA GLU A 107 12.59 3.81 2.19
C GLU A 107 12.79 3.09 0.85
N PHE A 108 12.83 3.88 -0.24
CA PHE A 108 13.12 3.41 -1.58
C PHE A 108 14.47 3.96 -2.06
N PHE A 109 15.36 3.07 -2.48
CA PHE A 109 16.75 3.38 -2.84
C PHE A 109 16.96 3.40 -4.35
N PRO A 110 17.47 4.50 -4.93
CA PRO A 110 17.76 4.54 -6.36
C PRO A 110 18.93 3.63 -6.73
N VAL A 111 18.75 2.85 -7.79
CA VAL A 111 19.83 2.03 -8.37
C VAL A 111 20.83 2.86 -9.19
N LEU A 112 20.40 4.01 -9.71
CA LEU A 112 21.23 4.96 -10.45
C LEU A 112 21.17 6.36 -9.83
N ASP A 113 22.29 7.07 -9.84
CA ASP A 113 22.33 8.49 -9.51
C ASP A 113 21.54 9.30 -10.56
N ALA A 114 20.62 10.16 -10.09
CA ALA A 114 19.68 10.83 -10.99
C ALA A 114 20.32 11.89 -11.90
N SER A 115 21.53 12.34 -11.58
CA SER A 115 22.25 13.38 -12.32
C SER A 115 23.31 12.80 -13.26
N SER A 116 24.09 11.82 -12.78
CA SER A 116 25.21 11.23 -13.49
C SER A 116 24.88 9.91 -14.18
N GLY A 117 23.78 9.24 -13.81
CA GLY A 117 23.42 7.91 -14.33
C GLY A 117 24.36 6.79 -13.85
N THR A 118 25.19 7.07 -12.84
CA THR A 118 26.16 6.11 -12.31
C THR A 118 25.46 5.14 -11.34
N PRO A 119 25.80 3.84 -11.33
CA PRO A 119 25.27 2.89 -10.35
C PRO A 119 25.54 3.33 -8.90
N LEU A 120 24.52 3.21 -8.05
CA LEU A 120 24.62 3.46 -6.62
C LEU A 120 24.63 2.13 -5.86
N PRO A 121 25.40 2.04 -4.76
CA PRO A 121 25.34 0.88 -3.89
C PRO A 121 23.97 0.81 -3.22
N LEU A 122 23.27 -0.32 -3.41
CA LEU A 122 22.07 -0.63 -2.66
C LEU A 122 22.43 -1.05 -1.23
N PRO A 123 21.51 -0.88 -0.26
CA PRO A 123 21.70 -1.44 1.08
C PRO A 123 21.88 -2.96 1.03
N ASP A 124 22.73 -3.51 1.90
CA ASP A 124 22.90 -4.97 2.06
C ASP A 124 21.66 -5.67 2.68
N GLU A 125 20.61 -4.91 2.99
CA GLU A 125 19.38 -5.46 3.56
C GLU A 125 18.50 -6.11 2.49
N PRO A 126 18.16 -7.40 2.64
CA PRO A 126 17.45 -8.17 1.61
C PRO A 126 16.00 -7.72 1.40
N SER A 127 15.44 -6.91 2.32
CA SER A 127 14.08 -6.37 2.26
C SER A 127 14.04 -4.90 1.82
N SER A 128 15.14 -4.33 1.34
CA SER A 128 15.15 -2.93 0.88
C SER A 128 14.41 -2.77 -0.45
N PHE A 129 13.61 -1.71 -0.57
CA PHE A 129 12.93 -1.37 -1.82
C PHE A 129 13.82 -0.53 -2.73
N SER A 130 13.74 -0.77 -4.03
CA SER A 130 14.52 -0.05 -5.04
C SER A 130 13.66 0.89 -5.89
N ILE A 131 14.28 1.96 -6.37
CA ILE A 131 13.79 2.79 -7.46
C ILE A 131 14.58 2.35 -8.70
N ASP A 132 13.89 2.03 -9.78
CA ASP A 132 14.49 1.43 -10.97
C ASP A 132 15.39 2.39 -11.76
N GLU A 133 15.97 1.89 -12.85
CA GLU A 133 16.84 2.65 -13.75
C GLU A 133 16.13 3.80 -14.48
N HIS A 134 14.79 3.78 -14.54
CA HIS A 134 13.96 4.83 -15.10
C HIS A 134 13.50 5.84 -14.03
N GLN A 135 14.03 5.73 -12.81
CA GLN A 135 13.66 6.57 -11.66
C GLN A 135 12.17 6.45 -11.34
N VAL A 136 11.62 5.24 -11.49
CA VAL A 136 10.25 4.88 -11.13
C VAL A 136 10.25 4.14 -9.80
N LEU A 137 9.46 4.65 -8.87
CA LEU A 137 9.18 4.05 -7.58
C LEU A 137 7.87 3.27 -7.69
N ASP A 138 7.90 1.96 -7.48
CA ASP A 138 6.72 1.09 -7.51
C ASP A 138 6.27 0.69 -6.09
N LEU A 139 5.08 1.13 -5.70
CA LEU A 139 4.50 0.86 -4.37
C LEU A 139 3.80 -0.49 -4.26
N SER A 140 3.67 -1.24 -5.35
CA SER A 140 2.83 -2.45 -5.39
C SER A 140 3.32 -3.54 -4.42
N GLU A 141 4.65 -3.76 -4.37
CA GLU A 141 5.26 -4.74 -3.47
C GLU A 141 5.08 -4.34 -2.00
N ALA A 142 5.42 -3.10 -1.65
CA ALA A 142 5.27 -2.58 -0.28
C ALA A 142 3.80 -2.65 0.16
N ALA A 143 2.88 -2.18 -0.68
CA ALA A 143 1.45 -2.24 -0.41
C ALA A 143 0.96 -3.69 -0.21
N ARG A 144 1.43 -4.65 -1.00
CA ARG A 144 1.09 -6.07 -0.81
C ARG A 144 1.57 -6.58 0.54
N GLN A 145 2.83 -6.30 0.91
CA GLN A 145 3.40 -6.74 2.19
C GLN A 145 2.62 -6.17 3.37
N TYR A 146 2.32 -4.87 3.35
CA TYR A 146 1.50 -4.23 4.39
C TYR A 146 0.08 -4.79 4.43
N ALA A 147 -0.53 -5.07 3.28
CA ALA A 147 -1.85 -5.69 3.21
C ALA A 147 -1.87 -7.06 3.88
N ILE A 148 -0.88 -7.91 3.60
CA ILE A 148 -0.74 -9.24 4.23
C ILE A 148 -0.59 -9.10 5.76
N LEU A 149 0.24 -8.15 6.21
CA LEU A 149 0.45 -7.89 7.64
C LEU A 149 -0.79 -7.33 8.35
N ALA A 150 -1.64 -6.59 7.62
CA ALA A 150 -2.87 -6.01 8.14
C ALA A 150 -4.03 -7.02 8.25
N ILE A 151 -3.92 -8.21 7.64
CA ILE A 151 -4.97 -9.23 7.71
C ILE A 151 -5.14 -9.69 9.16
N PRO A 152 -6.35 -9.61 9.73
CA PRO A 152 -6.64 -10.14 11.07
C PRO A 152 -6.28 -11.63 11.18
N MET A 153 -5.73 -12.07 12.31
CA MET A 153 -5.50 -13.50 12.56
C MET A 153 -6.78 -14.34 12.57
N LYS A 154 -7.94 -13.71 12.88
CA LYS A 154 -9.26 -14.36 12.94
C LYS A 154 -10.31 -13.49 12.26
N PRO A 155 -10.30 -13.41 10.91
CA PRO A 155 -11.23 -12.56 10.18
C PRO A 155 -12.67 -13.06 10.38
N LEU A 156 -13.58 -12.14 10.70
CA LEU A 156 -15.01 -12.41 10.83
C LEU A 156 -15.81 -11.53 9.88
N CYS A 157 -16.77 -12.14 9.16
CA CYS A 157 -17.65 -11.42 8.24
C CYS A 157 -18.65 -10.46 8.94
N ARG A 158 -18.87 -10.66 10.24
CA ARG A 158 -19.62 -9.75 11.14
C ARG A 158 -19.22 -9.99 12.59
N ASN A 159 -19.40 -8.99 13.45
CA ASN A 159 -19.02 -9.02 14.88
C ASN A 159 -19.49 -10.29 15.59
N ASP A 160 -20.74 -10.68 15.36
CA ASP A 160 -21.40 -11.83 15.98
C ASP A 160 -21.77 -12.90 14.96
N CYS A 161 -20.83 -13.27 14.07
CA CYS A 161 -21.07 -14.31 13.07
C CYS A 161 -21.39 -15.64 13.77
N PRO A 162 -22.58 -16.25 13.68
CA PRO A 162 -22.97 -17.40 14.48
C PRO A 162 -22.09 -18.64 14.22
N GLY A 163 -21.45 -18.70 13.06
CA GLY A 163 -20.67 -19.85 12.59
C GLY A 163 -21.39 -20.62 11.51
N MET A 164 -20.82 -21.75 11.12
CA MET A 164 -21.44 -22.66 10.17
C MET A 164 -22.73 -23.22 10.79
N GLN A 165 -23.87 -22.91 10.19
CA GLN A 165 -25.13 -23.53 10.58
C GLN A 165 -25.22 -24.87 9.83
N LEU A 166 -25.15 -25.97 10.58
CA LEU A 166 -25.45 -27.30 10.06
C LEU A 166 -26.96 -27.45 10.03
N ASN A 167 -27.53 -27.47 8.83
CA ASN A 167 -28.94 -27.81 8.62
C ASN A 167 -29.10 -29.28 9.03
N SER A 168 -29.80 -29.54 10.13
CA SER A 168 -30.20 -30.89 10.59
C SER A 168 -31.65 -31.13 10.21
#